data_AF-A0A139M7J7-F1
#
_entry.id   AF-A0A139M7J7-F1
#
_cell.length_a   1.000
_cell.length_b   1.000
_cell.length_c   1.000
_cell.angle_alpha   90.00
_cell.angle_beta   90.00
_cell.angle_gamma   90.00
#
_symmetry.space_group_name_H-M   'P 1'
#
loop_
_entity.id
_entity.type
_entity.pdbx_description
1 polymer ?
#
loop_
_entity_poly.entity_id
_entity_poly.type
_entity_poly.pdbx_seq_one_letter_code
_entity_poly.pdbx_strand_id
1 'polypeptide(L)'
;MNPLENSIYFTSLFDFLHLLHFISSSISFLSLLLFFGLFGYEIKIRQREDRVSNLFKSIIQTFSLRLFLIQREHSESGSTSEQGNIKRYSPVNKQFNKAIQKVVVDIREGSATLIIPVPKSQQAIKILKDLETIISEEVSSRNPDYYFSRPERKGMDFYFIGTRRK
;
A
#
# COMPACT_ATOMS: atom_id res chain seq x y z
N MET A 1 44.18 -24.01 -23.71
CA MET A 1 43.74 -23.49 -22.39
C MET A 1 44.16 -24.48 -21.33
N ASN A 2 44.88 -24.03 -20.30
CA ASN A 2 45.40 -24.90 -19.27
C ASN A 2 44.26 -25.32 -18.31
N PRO A 3 44.09 -26.63 -18.03
CA PRO A 3 43.00 -27.11 -17.16
C PRO A 3 43.10 -26.57 -15.72
N LEU A 4 44.31 -26.23 -15.27
CA LEU A 4 44.59 -25.61 -13.97
C LEU A 4 43.98 -24.20 -13.84
N GLU A 5 44.01 -23.41 -14.91
CA GLU A 5 43.46 -22.04 -14.92
C GLU A 5 41.94 -22.07 -14.75
N ASN A 6 41.26 -22.94 -15.49
CA ASN A 6 39.81 -23.13 -15.40
C ASN A 6 39.38 -23.60 -14.00
N SER A 7 40.19 -24.42 -13.33
CA SER A 7 39.92 -24.87 -11.95
C SER A 7 39.97 -23.70 -10.96
N ILE A 8 40.95 -22.81 -11.07
CA ILE A 8 41.12 -21.67 -10.15
C ILE A 8 39.98 -20.66 -10.33
N TYR A 9 39.61 -20.34 -11.57
CA TYR A 9 38.47 -19.46 -11.84
C TYR A 9 37.15 -20.04 -11.33
N PHE A 10 36.95 -21.36 -11.47
CA PHE A 10 35.76 -22.03 -10.97
C PHE A 10 35.67 -21.99 -9.44
N THR A 11 36.78 -22.24 -8.74
CA THR A 11 36.83 -22.14 -7.27
C THR A 11 36.59 -20.70 -6.80
N SER A 12 37.26 -19.71 -7.42
CA SER A 12 37.04 -18.30 -7.08
C SER A 12 35.59 -17.84 -7.32
N LEU A 13 34.95 -18.32 -8.38
CA LEU A 13 33.55 -18.02 -8.68
C LEU A 13 32.63 -18.66 -7.64
N PHE A 14 32.91 -19.91 -7.25
CA PHE A 14 32.16 -20.63 -6.23
C PHE A 14 32.26 -19.95 -4.86
N ASP A 15 33.47 -19.53 -4.46
CA ASP A 15 33.69 -18.78 -3.22
C ASP A 15 32.96 -17.43 -3.22
N PHE A 16 32.97 -16.73 -4.35
CA PHE A 16 32.21 -15.48 -4.52
C PHE A 16 30.70 -15.71 -4.37
N LEU A 17 30.16 -16.76 -5.00
CA LEU A 17 28.74 -17.11 -4.88
C LEU A 17 28.36 -17.50 -3.45
N HIS A 18 29.22 -18.24 -2.76
CA HIS A 18 29.02 -18.59 -1.35
C HIS A 18 29.02 -17.36 -0.44
N LEU A 19 29.97 -16.44 -0.64
CA LEU A 19 30.00 -15.18 0.09
C LEU A 19 28.73 -14.36 -0.15
N LEU A 20 28.31 -14.24 -1.42
CA LEU A 20 27.09 -13.52 -1.79
C LEU A 20 25.84 -14.15 -1.17
N HIS A 21 25.74 -15.47 -1.18
CA HIS A 21 24.65 -16.20 -0.53
C HIS A 21 24.66 -15.98 0.99
N PHE A 22 25.82 -16.04 1.63
CA PHE A 22 25.95 -15.81 3.08
C PHE A 22 25.52 -14.39 3.48
N ILE A 23 25.93 -13.37 2.73
CA ILE A 23 25.53 -11.98 2.96
C ILE A 23 24.00 -11.84 2.77
N SER A 24 23.46 -12.38 1.68
CA SER A 24 22.03 -12.33 1.39
C SER A 24 21.19 -13.02 2.48
N SER A 25 21.64 -14.19 2.95
CA SER A 25 21.00 -14.93 4.04
C SER A 25 21.05 -14.15 5.36
N SER A 26 22.19 -13.54 5.68
CA SER A 26 22.36 -12.72 6.89
C SER A 26 21.44 -11.50 6.89
N ILE A 27 21.33 -10.81 5.75
CA ILE A 27 20.41 -9.67 5.58
C ILE A 27 18.96 -10.13 5.75
N SER A 28 18.60 -11.26 5.14
CA SER A 28 17.25 -11.82 5.22
C SER A 28 16.87 -12.18 6.66
N PHE A 29 17.80 -12.78 7.40
CA PHE A 29 17.61 -13.12 8.81
C PHE A 29 17.45 -11.87 9.68
N LEU A 30 18.30 -10.86 9.48
CA LEU A 30 18.21 -9.59 10.22
C LEU A 30 16.87 -8.87 9.94
N SER A 31 16.45 -8.84 8.67
CA SER A 31 15.14 -8.29 8.27
C SER A 31 13.98 -9.01 8.95
N LEU A 32 14.05 -10.34 9.06
CA LEU A 32 13.04 -11.15 9.73
C LEU A 32 12.97 -10.84 11.23
N LEU A 33 14.12 -10.71 11.90
CA LEU A 33 14.17 -10.31 13.32
C LEU A 33 13.56 -8.93 13.54
N LEU A 34 13.88 -7.95 12.69
CA LEU A 34 13.31 -6.61 12.75
C LEU A 34 11.79 -6.64 12.54
N PHE A 35 11.32 -7.43 11.56
CA PHE A 35 9.90 -7.59 11.30
C PHE A 35 9.16 -8.13 12.54
N PHE A 36 9.64 -9.21 13.15
CA PHE A 36 9.01 -9.76 14.35
C PHE A 36 9.09 -8.81 15.56
N GLY A 37 10.20 -8.08 15.72
CA GLY A 37 10.35 -7.09 16.77
C GLY A 37 9.33 -5.96 16.65
N LEU A 38 9.19 -5.37 15.45
CA LEU A 38 8.21 -4.32 15.18
C LEU A 38 6.76 -4.83 15.26
N PHE A 39 6.52 -6.04 14.74
CA PHE A 39 5.20 -6.66 14.79
C PHE A 39 4.76 -6.95 16.23
N GLY A 40 5.66 -7.49 17.06
CA GLY A 40 5.40 -7.71 18.48
C GLY A 40 5.20 -6.40 19.25
N TYR A 41 5.94 -5.35 18.90
CA TYR A 41 5.77 -4.02 19.48
C TYR A 41 4.38 -3.44 19.18
N GLU A 42 3.92 -3.49 17.93
CA GLU A 42 2.58 -3.04 17.55
C GLU A 42 1.49 -3.85 18.28
N ILE A 43 1.63 -5.18 18.36
CA ILE A 43 0.68 -6.03 19.11
C ILE A 43 0.62 -5.61 20.59
N LYS A 44 1.77 -5.34 21.22
CA LYS A 44 1.83 -4.94 22.63
C LYS A 44 1.15 -3.59 22.87
N ILE A 45 1.37 -2.60 21.99
CA ILE A 45 0.66 -1.32 22.04
C ILE A 45 -0.84 -1.56 21.91
N ARG A 46 -1.25 -2.33 20.91
CA ARG A 46 -2.67 -2.62 20.65
C ARG A 46 -3.30 -3.33 21.83
N GLN A 47 -2.66 -4.30 22.47
CA GLN A 47 -3.23 -4.96 23.66
C GLN A 47 -3.48 -4.00 24.83
N ARG A 48 -2.72 -2.91 24.94
CA ARG A 48 -2.85 -1.93 26.02
C ARG A 48 -3.95 -0.91 25.74
N GLU A 49 -4.13 -0.52 24.48
CA GLU A 49 -4.95 0.63 24.08
C GLU A 49 -6.17 0.26 23.23
N ASP A 50 -6.25 -0.98 22.75
CA ASP A 50 -7.16 -1.41 21.68
C ASP A 50 -7.37 -2.95 21.69
N ARG A 51 -8.11 -3.48 20.71
CA ARG A 51 -8.23 -4.93 20.47
C ARG A 51 -7.34 -5.34 19.31
N VAL A 52 -6.61 -6.45 19.47
CA VAL A 52 -5.80 -7.04 18.38
C VAL A 52 -6.66 -7.38 17.14
N SER A 53 -7.95 -7.69 17.33
CA SER A 53 -8.88 -7.90 16.21
C SER A 53 -9.08 -6.65 15.35
N ASN A 54 -8.94 -5.45 15.92
CA ASN A 54 -9.03 -4.19 15.17
C ASN A 54 -7.81 -3.99 14.25
N LEU A 55 -6.64 -4.52 14.61
CA LEU A 55 -5.48 -4.55 13.71
C LEU A 55 -5.77 -5.39 12.46
N PHE A 56 -6.33 -6.59 12.62
CA PHE A 56 -6.72 -7.42 11.48
C PHE A 56 -7.82 -6.76 10.64
N LYS A 57 -8.83 -6.13 11.27
CA LYS A 57 -9.85 -5.36 10.56
C LYS A 57 -9.22 -4.21 9.74
N SER A 58 -8.28 -3.48 10.34
CA SER A 58 -7.54 -2.39 9.69
C SER A 58 -6.82 -2.88 8.42
N ILE A 59 -6.13 -4.02 8.52
CA ILE A 59 -5.42 -4.63 7.39
C ILE A 59 -6.40 -5.04 6.29
N ILE A 60 -7.45 -5.80 6.63
CA ILE A 60 -8.43 -6.31 5.67
C ILE A 60 -9.14 -5.15 4.96
N GLN A 61 -9.59 -4.14 5.72
CA GLN A 61 -10.26 -2.98 5.14
C GLN A 61 -9.31 -2.14 4.28
N THR A 62 -8.04 -2.00 4.68
CA THR A 62 -7.02 -1.34 3.85
C THR A 62 -6.91 -2.01 2.48
N PHE A 63 -6.76 -3.33 2.43
CA PHE A 63 -6.68 -4.04 1.14
C PHE A 63 -7.97 -3.90 0.33
N SER A 64 -9.11 -4.08 0.97
CA SER A 64 -10.40 -4.02 0.29
C SER A 64 -10.71 -2.62 -0.26
N LEU A 65 -10.38 -1.56 0.49
CA LEU A 65 -10.52 -0.18 0.02
C LEU A 65 -9.55 0.13 -1.14
N ARG A 66 -8.30 -0.35 -1.07
CA ARG A 66 -7.36 -0.22 -2.19
C ARG A 66 -7.92 -0.87 -3.46
N LEU A 67 -8.47 -2.07 -3.34
CA LEU A 67 -9.08 -2.77 -4.49
C LEU A 67 -10.27 -2.02 -5.06
N PHE A 68 -11.09 -1.40 -4.21
CA PHE A 68 -12.24 -0.57 -4.59
C PHE A 68 -11.81 0.72 -5.30
N LEU A 69 -10.79 1.41 -4.79
CA LEU A 69 -10.36 2.71 -5.30
C LEU A 69 -9.40 2.62 -6.50
N ILE A 70 -8.76 1.49 -6.75
CA ILE A 70 -7.91 1.34 -7.93
C ILE A 70 -8.77 1.54 -9.18
N GLN A 71 -8.47 2.60 -9.93
CA GLN A 71 -9.09 2.86 -11.22
C GLN A 71 -8.50 1.88 -12.23
N ARG A 72 -9.33 0.91 -12.66
CA ARG A 72 -8.96 -0.12 -13.64
C ARG A 72 -9.30 0.26 -15.08
N GLU A 73 -9.73 1.50 -15.31
CA GLU A 73 -10.31 1.94 -16.58
C GLU A 73 -9.39 1.58 -17.76
N HIS A 74 -9.90 0.66 -18.59
CA HIS A 74 -9.54 0.52 -19.98
C HIS A 74 -9.78 1.88 -20.62
N SER A 75 -8.77 2.41 -21.29
CA SER A 75 -8.95 3.49 -22.26
C SER A 75 -10.09 3.10 -23.19
N GLU A 76 -11.26 3.72 -23.04
CA GLU A 76 -12.24 3.73 -24.12
C GLU A 76 -11.53 4.35 -25.32
N SER A 77 -11.28 3.49 -26.31
CA SER A 77 -10.77 3.86 -27.62
C SER A 77 -11.82 4.75 -28.29
N GLY A 78 -11.74 6.06 -28.04
CA GLY A 78 -12.37 7.07 -28.88
C GLY A 78 -11.67 7.12 -30.23
N SER A 79 -12.26 6.42 -31.21
CA SER A 79 -12.15 6.59 -32.68
C SER A 79 -10.77 6.81 -33.33
N THR A 80 -10.41 5.80 -34.14
CA THR A 80 -9.80 5.93 -35.49
C THR A 80 -8.38 6.46 -35.59
N SER A 81 -7.39 5.57 -35.50
CA SER A 81 -6.25 5.57 -36.42
C SER A 81 -5.57 4.21 -36.44
N GLU A 82 -5.41 3.66 -37.64
CA GLU A 82 -4.79 2.38 -37.95
C GLU A 82 -3.30 2.32 -37.60
N GLN A 83 -2.90 2.15 -36.34
CA GLN A 83 -1.57 1.60 -36.03
C GLN A 83 -1.44 1.18 -34.56
N GLY A 84 -1.33 -0.14 -34.34
CA GLY A 84 -0.71 -0.73 -33.15
C GLY A 84 -1.42 -0.48 -31.82
N ASN A 85 -2.19 -1.47 -31.35
CA ASN A 85 -2.79 -1.53 -30.02
C ASN A 85 -1.74 -1.51 -28.88
N ILE A 86 -1.18 -0.35 -28.56
CA ILE A 86 -0.49 -0.12 -27.29
C ILE A 86 -1.56 0.38 -26.33
N LYS A 87 -1.98 -0.46 -25.37
CA LYS A 87 -2.83 -0.07 -24.24
C LYS A 87 -2.12 1.02 -23.43
N ARG A 88 -2.18 2.28 -23.87
CA ARG A 88 -1.61 3.43 -23.17
C ARG A 88 -2.49 3.69 -21.96
N TYR A 89 -2.11 3.11 -20.82
CA TYR A 89 -2.63 3.50 -19.52
C TYR A 89 -2.52 5.02 -19.37
N SER A 90 -3.62 5.70 -19.05
CA SER A 90 -3.58 7.15 -18.81
C SER A 90 -2.55 7.44 -17.70
N PRO A 91 -1.58 8.34 -17.94
CA PRO A 91 -0.56 8.67 -16.95
C PRO A 91 -1.17 9.26 -15.67
N VAL A 92 -2.40 9.78 -15.76
CA VAL A 92 -3.19 10.29 -14.64
C VAL A 92 -3.62 9.16 -13.71
N ASN A 93 -4.23 8.11 -14.26
CA ASN A 93 -4.71 6.95 -13.51
C ASN A 93 -3.53 6.21 -12.86
N LYS A 94 -2.37 6.17 -13.52
CA LYS A 94 -1.13 5.63 -12.93
C LYS A 94 -0.71 6.40 -11.67
N GLN A 95 -0.77 7.73 -11.69
CA GLN A 95 -0.41 8.57 -10.55
C GLN A 95 -1.43 8.46 -9.42
N PHE A 96 -2.72 8.43 -9.76
CA PHE A 96 -3.79 8.18 -8.80
C PHE A 96 -3.64 6.81 -8.13
N ASN A 97 -3.51 5.74 -8.91
CA ASN A 97 -3.33 4.37 -8.39
C ASN A 97 -2.07 4.23 -7.52
N LYS A 98 -0.99 4.95 -7.84
CA LYS A 98 0.22 4.99 -7.00
C LYS A 98 -0.04 5.63 -5.63
N ALA A 99 -0.93 6.62 -5.55
CA ALA A 99 -1.37 7.18 -4.28
C ALA A 99 -2.28 6.19 -3.53
N ILE A 100 -3.22 5.55 -4.23
CA ILE A 100 -4.12 4.55 -3.64
C ILE A 100 -3.37 3.37 -3.03
N GLN A 101 -2.27 2.90 -3.64
CA GLN A 101 -1.44 1.83 -3.07
C GLN A 101 -0.88 2.13 -1.67
N LYS A 102 -0.80 3.41 -1.29
CA LYS A 102 -0.30 3.88 0.00
C LYS A 102 -1.41 4.21 1.00
N VAL A 103 -2.67 4.00 0.63
CA VAL A 103 -3.83 4.23 1.50
C VAL A 103 -3.79 3.29 2.69
N VAL A 104 -4.14 3.79 3.87
CA VAL A 104 -4.19 3.00 5.11
C VAL A 104 -5.49 3.30 5.84
N VAL A 105 -6.14 2.25 6.31
CA VAL A 105 -7.27 2.32 7.24
C VAL A 105 -6.74 1.86 8.61
N ASP A 106 -6.85 2.71 9.62
CA ASP A 106 -6.53 2.41 11.01
C ASP A 106 -7.80 2.44 11.86
N ILE A 107 -8.23 1.27 12.33
CA ILE A 107 -9.39 1.09 13.19
C ILE A 107 -8.88 0.84 14.59
N ARG A 108 -9.39 1.63 15.53
CA ARG A 108 -9.14 1.55 16.96
C ARG A 108 -10.45 1.58 17.72
N GLU A 109 -10.45 1.13 18.97
CA GLU A 109 -11.65 1.03 19.79
C GLU A 109 -12.43 2.35 19.95
N GLY A 110 -11.77 3.52 19.85
CA GLY A 110 -12.44 4.82 19.92
C GLY A 110 -12.63 5.54 18.57
N SER A 111 -11.92 5.13 17.52
CA SER A 111 -11.87 5.87 16.26
C SER A 111 -11.50 4.98 15.07
N ALA A 112 -12.07 5.28 13.91
CA ALA A 112 -11.69 4.67 12.63
C ALA A 112 -11.16 5.77 11.69
N THR A 113 -9.88 5.71 11.35
CA THR A 113 -9.24 6.73 10.51
C THR A 113 -8.82 6.13 9.18
N LEU A 114 -9.26 6.73 8.07
CA LEU A 114 -8.74 6.44 6.75
C LEU A 114 -7.80 7.57 6.32
N ILE A 115 -6.61 7.18 5.86
CA ILE A 115 -5.54 8.07 5.41
C ILE A 115 -5.29 7.81 3.93
N ILE A 116 -5.47 8.82 3.09
CA ILE A 116 -5.21 8.78 1.66
C ILE A 116 -4.13 9.80 1.30
N PRO A 117 -2.95 9.37 0.81
CA PRO A 117 -1.94 10.31 0.34
C PRO A 117 -2.42 11.11 -0.87
N VAL A 118 -2.13 12.41 -0.86
CA VAL A 118 -2.49 13.33 -1.94
C VAL A 118 -1.70 12.97 -3.20
N PRO A 119 -2.37 12.69 -4.34
CA PRO A 119 -1.70 12.43 -5.60
C PRO A 119 -0.86 13.61 -6.08
N LYS A 120 0.22 13.35 -6.83
CA LYS A 120 1.14 14.40 -7.29
C LYS A 120 0.61 15.27 -8.44
N SER A 121 -0.34 14.75 -9.22
CA SER A 121 -0.92 15.46 -10.37
C SER A 121 -2.24 16.13 -9.99
N GLN A 122 -2.47 17.34 -10.50
CA GLN A 122 -3.74 18.07 -10.33
C GLN A 122 -4.96 17.28 -10.83
N GLN A 123 -4.81 16.53 -11.94
CA GLN A 123 -5.89 15.70 -12.47
C GLN A 123 -6.19 14.51 -11.54
N ALA A 124 -5.15 13.90 -10.95
CA ALA A 124 -5.33 12.84 -9.97
C ALA A 124 -5.89 13.36 -8.63
N ILE A 125 -5.57 14.60 -8.24
CA ILE A 125 -6.22 15.28 -7.10
C ILE A 125 -7.70 15.54 -7.38
N LYS A 126 -8.05 15.95 -8.60
CA LYS A 126 -9.46 16.15 -8.99
C LYS A 126 -10.24 14.84 -8.88
N ILE A 127 -9.69 13.74 -9.40
CA ILE A 127 -10.27 12.41 -9.24
C ILE A 127 -10.51 12.07 -7.76
N LEU A 128 -9.53 12.32 -6.88
CA LEU A 128 -9.69 12.06 -5.46
C LEU A 128 -10.87 12.87 -4.88
N LYS A 129 -10.97 14.16 -5.22
CA LYS A 129 -12.04 15.04 -4.77
C LYS A 129 -13.42 14.58 -5.26
N ASP A 130 -13.51 14.17 -6.52
CA ASP A 130 -14.76 13.68 -7.11
C ASP A 130 -15.23 12.38 -6.43
N LEU A 131 -14.29 11.57 -5.91
CA LEU A 131 -14.57 10.33 -5.19
C LEU A 131 -14.76 10.50 -3.67
N GLU A 132 -14.57 11.69 -3.09
CA GLU A 132 -14.62 11.91 -1.63
C GLU A 132 -15.92 11.41 -1.00
N THR A 133 -17.07 11.73 -1.62
CA THR A 133 -18.38 11.30 -1.15
C THR A 133 -18.52 9.79 -1.17
N ILE A 134 -18.12 9.15 -2.27
CA ILE A 134 -18.20 7.69 -2.46
C ILE A 134 -17.29 6.98 -1.45
N ILE A 135 -16.08 7.49 -1.23
CA ILE A 135 -15.15 6.98 -0.21
C ILE A 135 -15.78 7.09 1.18
N SER A 136 -16.36 8.26 1.51
CA SER A 136 -16.99 8.50 2.80
C SER A 136 -18.15 7.52 3.04
N GLU A 137 -18.97 7.27 2.04
CA GLU A 137 -20.09 6.31 2.12
C GLU A 137 -19.59 4.87 2.29
N GLU A 138 -18.61 4.44 1.49
CA GLU A 138 -18.05 3.08 1.56
C GLU A 138 -17.43 2.79 2.92
N VAL A 139 -16.68 3.74 3.45
CA VAL A 139 -16.01 3.61 4.75
C VAL A 139 -17.03 3.63 5.89
N SER A 140 -18.06 4.48 5.81
CA SER A 140 -19.14 4.54 6.80
C SER A 140 -19.99 3.26 6.80
N SER A 141 -20.31 2.74 5.62
CA SER A 141 -21.06 1.50 5.44
C SER A 141 -20.35 0.29 6.05
N ARG A 142 -19.03 0.21 5.86
CA ARG A 142 -18.19 -0.87 6.41
C ARG A 142 -17.91 -0.75 7.91
N ASN A 143 -18.13 0.42 8.49
CA ASN A 143 -17.84 0.73 9.88
C ASN A 143 -19.07 1.35 10.56
N PRO A 144 -20.18 0.59 10.71
CA PRO A 144 -21.46 1.11 11.22
C PRO A 144 -21.36 1.61 12.67
N ASP A 145 -20.37 1.13 13.44
CA ASP A 145 -20.11 1.54 14.82
C ASP A 145 -19.45 2.93 14.93
N TYR A 146 -19.20 3.62 13.82
CA TYR A 146 -18.52 4.92 13.80
C TYR A 146 -19.35 5.99 13.06
N TYR A 147 -19.18 7.25 13.44
CA TYR A 147 -19.66 8.43 12.72
C TYR A 147 -18.48 9.14 12.05
N PHE A 148 -18.48 9.19 10.72
CA PHE A 148 -17.43 9.84 9.95
C PHE A 148 -17.69 11.34 9.79
N SER A 149 -16.68 12.14 10.08
CA SER A 149 -16.67 13.56 9.77
C SER A 149 -16.40 13.79 8.29
N ARG A 150 -16.57 15.03 7.84
CA ARG A 150 -16.10 15.45 6.53
C ARG A 150 -14.59 15.18 6.38
N PRO A 151 -14.12 14.82 5.18
CA PRO A 151 -12.70 14.62 4.93
C PRO A 151 -11.93 15.93 5.16
N GLU A 152 -10.78 15.81 5.81
CA GLU A 152 -9.89 16.93 6.11
C GLU A 152 -8.52 16.69 5.49
N ARG A 153 -8.01 17.67 4.75
CA ARG A 153 -6.64 17.61 4.23
C ARG A 153 -5.65 18.13 5.28
N LYS A 154 -4.72 17.29 5.71
CA LYS A 154 -3.59 17.70 6.58
C LYS A 154 -2.28 17.46 5.85
N GLY A 155 -1.72 18.54 5.32
CA GLY A 155 -0.46 18.52 4.56
C GLY A 155 -0.56 17.67 3.29
N MET A 156 0.14 16.53 3.30
CA MET A 156 0.27 15.63 2.16
C MET A 156 -0.77 14.50 2.14
N ASP A 157 -1.67 14.42 3.12
CA ASP A 157 -2.68 13.36 3.21
C ASP A 157 -4.10 13.93 3.44
N PHE A 158 -5.09 13.16 2.98
CA PHE A 158 -6.51 13.32 3.28
C PHE A 158 -6.91 12.35 4.38
N TYR A 159 -7.61 12.86 5.39
CA TYR A 159 -8.08 12.12 6.55
C TYR A 159 -9.59 12.04 6.56
N PHE A 160 -10.12 10.82 6.68
CA PHE A 160 -11.52 10.57 7.00
C PHE A 160 -11.56 10.01 8.42
N ILE A 161 -12.07 10.80 9.36
CA ILE A 161 -12.02 10.47 10.79
C ILE A 161 -13.41 10.05 11.26
N GLY A 162 -13.52 8.81 11.69
CA GLY A 162 -14.69 8.23 12.32
C GLY A 162 -14.55 8.21 13.83
N THR A 163 -15.52 8.74 14.56
CA THR A 163 -15.59 8.60 16.04
C THR A 163 -16.60 7.53 16.40
N ARG A 164 -16.29 6.67 17.37
CA ARG A 164 -17.21 5.59 17.77
C ARG A 164 -18.54 6.16 18.27
N ARG A 165 -19.65 5.52 17.87
CA ARG A 165 -20.99 5.83 18.38
C ARG A 165 -21.02 5.51 19.88
N LYS A 166 -21.44 6.48 20.69
CA LYS A 166 -21.66 6.28 22.12
C LYS A 166 -22.94 5.48 22.37
#